data_AF-A0A239GDV1-F1
#
_entry.id   AF-A0A239GDV1-F1
#
_cell.length_a   1.000
_cell.length_b   1.000
_cell.length_c   1.000
_cell.angle_alpha   90.00
_cell.angle_beta   90.00
_cell.angle_gamma   90.00
#
_symmetry.space_group_name_H-M   'P 1'
#
loop_
_entity.id
_entity.type
_entity.pdbx_description
1 polymer ?
#
loop_
_entity_poly.entity_id
_entity_poly.type
_entity_poly.pdbx_seq_one_letter_code
_entity_poly.pdbx_strand_id
1 'polypeptide(L)' 'MKKVIAGLNFLFCGTIIYITTLIIISANFNNITEWSNSLGAYWQTVVNLRLIFPYIISIVLLLSGIVFTIWGVFSKNDRS' A
#
# COMPACT_ATOMS: atom_id res chain seq x y z
N MET A 1 -4.94 15.33 -18.17
CA MET A 1 -5.31 15.74 -16.80
C MET A 1 -6.16 14.70 -16.06
N LYS A 2 -7.28 14.20 -16.60
CA LYS A 2 -8.14 13.20 -15.93
C LYS A 2 -7.40 11.93 -15.41
N LYS A 3 -6.47 11.39 -16.19
CA LYS A 3 -5.66 10.20 -15.81
C LYS A 3 -4.72 10.45 -14.62
N VAL A 4 -4.11 11.63 -14.55
CA VAL A 4 -3.22 12.03 -13.45
C VAL A 4 -4.03 12.19 -12.16
N ILE A 5 -5.21 12.80 -12.24
CA ILE A 5 -6.12 12.95 -11.09
C ILE A 5 -6.57 11.58 -10.57
N ALA A 6 -6.93 10.66 -11.47
CA ALA A 6 -7.26 9.28 -11.08
C ALA A 6 -6.07 8.59 -10.40
N GLY A 7 -4.86 8.71 -10.97
CA GLY A 7 -3.64 8.16 -10.40
C GLY A 7 -3.35 8.68 -8.99
N LEU A 8 -3.51 9.99 -8.76
CA LEU A 8 -3.31 10.60 -7.45
C LEU A 8 -4.31 10.08 -6.39
N ASN A 9 -5.57 9.88 -6.77
CA ASN A 9 -6.58 9.32 -5.87
C ASN A 9 -6.25 7.86 -5.48
N PHE A 10 -5.80 7.05 -6.43
CA PHE A 10 -5.34 5.68 -6.16
C PHE A 10 -4.12 5.64 -5.24
N LEU A 11 -3.15 6.54 -5.46
CA LEU A 11 -1.98 6.69 -4.60
C LEU A 11 -2.38 7.07 -3.16
N PHE A 12 -3.26 8.05 -3.01
CA PHE A 12 -3.70 8.51 -1.70
C PHE A 12 -4.47 7.42 -0.93
N CYS A 13 -5.40 6.74 -1.61
CA CYS A 13 -6.15 5.64 -1.03
C CYS A 13 -5.24 4.46 -0.63
N GLY A 14 -4.34 4.04 -1.52
CA GLY A 14 -3.38 2.98 -1.24
C GLY A 14 -2.44 3.32 -0.07
N THR A 15 -2.00 4.57 0.02
CA THR A 15 -1.13 5.05 1.10
C THR A 15 -1.84 5.06 2.46
N ILE A 16 -3.09 5.50 2.51
CA ILE A 16 -3.88 5.47 3.75
C ILE A 16 -4.02 4.03 4.25
N ILE A 17 -4.42 3.10 3.37
CA ILE A 17 -4.59 1.70 3.73
C ILE A 17 -3.25 1.10 4.22
N TYR A 18 -2.15 1.45 3.55
CA TYR A 18 -0.82 1.00 3.96
C TYR A 18 -0.44 1.48 5.36
N ILE A 19 -0.58 2.79 5.62
CA ILE A 19 -0.22 3.40 6.91
C ILE A 19 -1.08 2.83 8.03
N THR A 20 -2.39 2.71 7.83
CA THR A 20 -3.28 2.12 8.83
C THR A 20 -2.89 0.67 9.12
N THR A 21 -2.55 -0.11 8.09
CA THR A 21 -2.07 -1.49 8.25
C THR A 21 -0.77 -1.54 9.05
N LEU A 22 0.17 -0.65 8.77
CA LEU A 22 1.43 -0.54 9.52
C LEU A 22 1.22 -0.18 11.00
N ILE A 23 0.33 0.77 11.30
CA ILE A 23 0.02 1.16 12.67
C ILE A 23 -0.54 -0.04 13.43
N ILE A 24 -1.51 -0.76 12.85
CA ILE A 24 -2.11 -1.95 13.47
C ILE A 24 -1.04 -3.02 13.73
N ILE A 25 -0.14 -3.27 12.77
CA ILE A 25 0.95 -4.23 12.96
C ILE A 25 1.86 -3.78 14.10
N SER A 26 2.30 -2.52 14.11
CA SER A 26 3.20 -2.00 15.15
C SER A 26 2.60 -2.07 16.56
N ALA A 27 1.30 -1.83 16.69
CA ALA A 27 0.60 -1.89 17.97
C ALA A 27 0.50 -3.33 18.52
N ASN A 28 0.58 -4.34 17.65
CA ASN A 28 0.44 -5.75 18.02
C ASN A 28 1.77 -6.53 17.95
N PHE A 29 2.83 -5.90 17.46
CA PHE A 29 4.13 -6.54 17.23
C PHE A 29 4.75 -7.10 18.52
N ASN A 30 4.62 -6.37 19.64
CA ASN A 30 5.17 -6.77 20.93
C ASN A 30 4.39 -7.92 21.60
N ASN A 31 3.24 -8.30 21.07
CA ASN A 31 2.45 -9.42 21.60
C ASN A 31 2.93 -10.78 21.04
N ILE A 32 3.92 -10.80 20.15
CA ILE A 32 4.47 -12.01 19.56
C ILE A 32 5.83 -12.31 20.20
N THR A 33 5.87 -13.35 21.03
CA THR A 33 7.07 -13.77 21.78
C THR A 33 7.85 -14.89 21.08
N GLU A 34 7.34 -15.43 19.96
CA GLU A 34 7.83 -16.66 19.35
C GLU A 34 8.97 -16.46 18.34
N TRP A 35 9.14 -15.26 17.77
CA TRP A 35 10.16 -15.01 16.75
C TRP A 35 11.30 -14.14 17.25
N SER A 36 12.53 -14.66 17.12
CA SER A 36 13.75 -13.88 17.35
C SER A 36 14.06 -12.89 16.22
N ASN A 37 13.50 -13.12 15.01
CA ASN A 37 13.68 -12.26 13.85
C ASN A 37 12.48 -11.32 13.66
N SER A 38 12.74 -10.03 13.51
CA SER A 38 11.74 -8.98 13.35
C SER A 38 10.86 -9.17 12.12
N LEU A 39 11.41 -9.72 11.02
CA LEU A 39 10.65 -9.96 9.80
C LEU A 39 9.65 -11.12 9.96
N GLY A 40 10.01 -12.16 10.72
CA GLY A 40 9.12 -13.28 11.04
C GLY A 40 7.95 -12.82 11.91
N ALA A 41 8.24 -12.07 12.96
CA ALA A 41 7.23 -11.46 13.83
C ALA A 41 6.28 -10.53 13.03
N TYR A 42 6.80 -9.76 12.08
CA TYR A 42 6.00 -8.88 11.24
C TYR A 42 4.96 -9.67 10.43
N TRP A 43 5.41 -10.68 9.67
CA TRP A 43 4.52 -11.47 8.83
C TRP A 43 3.55 -12.32 9.64
N GLN A 44 3.94 -12.84 10.80
CA GLN A 44 3.01 -13.52 11.71
C GLN A 44 1.94 -12.56 12.23
N THR A 45 2.30 -11.32 12.58
CA THR A 45 1.32 -10.29 12.99
C THR A 45 0.31 -10.02 11.88
N VAL A 46 0.79 -9.90 10.63
CA VAL A 46 -0.06 -9.71 9.44
C VAL A 46 -1.05 -10.86 9.27
N VAL A 47 -0.59 -12.11 9.43
CA VAL A 47 -1.43 -13.31 9.32
C VAL A 47 -2.44 -13.38 10.47
N ASN A 48 -1.99 -13.20 11.71
CA ASN A 48 -2.83 -13.30 12.91
C ASN A 48 -3.96 -12.27 12.90
N LEU A 49 -3.68 -11.05 12.42
CA LEU A 49 -4.66 -9.97 12.31
C LEU A 49 -5.43 -9.98 10.99
N ARG A 50 -5.21 -11.00 10.13
CA ARG A 50 -5.87 -11.15 8.82
C ARG A 50 -5.69 -9.94 7.90
N LEU A 51 -4.54 -9.26 8.01
CA LEU A 51 -4.22 -8.04 7.27
C LEU A 51 -3.64 -8.28 5.88
N ILE A 52 -3.51 -9.54 5.45
CA ILE A 52 -2.98 -9.90 4.12
C ILE A 52 -3.79 -9.22 3.01
N PHE A 53 -5.12 -9.27 3.09
CA PHE A 53 -6.00 -8.70 2.07
C PHE A 53 -5.88 -7.17 1.96
N PRO A 54 -6.01 -6.37 3.04
CA PRO A 54 -5.80 -4.92 2.96
C PRO A 54 -4.38 -4.56 2.52
N TYR A 55 -3.36 -5.34 2.90
CA TYR A 55 -1.99 -5.12 2.45
C TYR A 55 -1.82 -5.30 0.93
N ILE A 56 -2.39 -6.38 0.36
CA ILE A 56 -2.37 -6.62 -1.08
C ILE A 56 -3.14 -5.53 -1.83
N ILE A 57 -4.33 -5.16 -1.37
CA ILE A 57 -5.13 -4.09 -1.99
C ILE A 57 -4.35 -2.78 -2.00
N SER A 58 -3.72 -2.43 -0.89
CA SER A 58 -2.90 -1.23 -0.81
C SER A 58 -1.80 -1.21 -1.89
N ILE A 59 -1.05 -2.31 -2.05
CA ILE A 59 -0.01 -2.42 -3.07
C ILE A 59 -0.59 -2.27 -4.49
N VAL A 60 -1.72 -2.93 -4.77
CA VAL A 60 -2.38 -2.85 -6.09
C VAL A 60 -2.85 -1.41 -6.38
N LEU A 61 -3.41 -0.71 -5.40
CA LEU A 61 -3.83 0.69 -5.53
C LEU A 61 -2.62 1.60 -5.76
N LEU A 62 -1.52 1.40 -5.05
CA LEU A 62 -0.30 2.17 -5.25
C LEU A 62 0.28 1.96 -6.66
N LEU A 63 0.41 0.71 -7.11
CA LEU A 63 0.94 0.39 -8.44
C LEU A 63 0.06 0.96 -9.56
N SER A 64 -1.26 0.76 -9.46
CA SER A 64 -2.20 1.32 -10.44
C SER A 64 -2.16 2.86 -10.43
N GLY A 65 -2.03 3.49 -9.26
CA GLY A 65 -1.85 4.93 -9.13
C GLY A 65 -0.59 5.47 -9.82
N ILE A 66 0.54 4.78 -9.67
CA ILE A 66 1.80 5.09 -10.37
C ILE A 66 1.59 4.98 -11.88
N VAL A 67 1.03 3.86 -12.36
CA VAL A 67 0.81 3.63 -13.80
C VAL A 67 -0.09 4.70 -14.41
N PHE A 68 -1.21 5.04 -13.77
CA PHE A 68 -2.12 6.08 -14.27
C PHE A 68 -1.50 7.48 -14.25
N THR A 69 -0.66 7.78 -13.25
CA THR A 69 0.04 9.06 -13.17
C THR A 69 1.05 9.20 -14.30
N ILE A 70 1.92 8.19 -14.48
CA ILE A 70 2.92 8.15 -15.54
C ILE A 70 2.25 8.24 -16.92
N TRP A 71 1.25 7.39 -17.17
CA TRP A 71 0.51 7.42 -18.43
C TRP A 71 -0.19 8.75 -18.67
N GLY A 72 -0.74 9.35 -17.62
CA GLY A 72 -1.37 10.67 -17.69
C GLY A 72 -0.41 11.80 -18.05
N VAL A 73 0.86 11.70 -17.65
CA VAL A 73 1.91 12.66 -18.00
C VAL A 73 2.38 12.45 -19.44
N PHE A 74 2.75 11.23 -19.83
CA PHE A 74 3.23 10.95 -21.18
C PHE A 74 2.17 11.20 -22.27
N SER A 75 0.91 10.80 -22.03
CA SER A 75 -0.18 11.06 -23.01
C SER A 75 -0.55 12.53 -23.17
N LYS A 76 -0.10 13.41 -22.28
CA LYS A 76 -0.19 14.87 -22.47
C LYS A 76 0.97 15.37 -23.35
N ASN A 77 2.14 14.78 -23.22
CA ASN A 77 3.34 15.17 -23.96
C ASN A 77 3.24 14.82 -25.46
N ASP A 78 2.63 13.67 -25.80
CA ASP A 78 2.41 13.26 -27.21
C ASP A 78 1.39 14.11 -27.98
N ARG A 79 0.68 15.03 -27.30
CA ARG A 79 -0.32 15.92 -27.91
C ARG A 79 0.13 17.39 -27.97
N SER A 80 1.37 17.67 -27.57
CA SER A 80 2.01 18.98 -27.69
C SER A 80 2.84 19.05 -28.96
#